data_AF-A0A084J9D8-F1
#
_entry.id   AF-A0A084J9D8-F1
#
_cell.length_a   1.000
_cell.length_b   1.000
_cell.length_c   1.000
_cell.angle_alpha   90.00
_cell.angle_beta   90.00
_cell.angle_gamma   90.00
#
_symmetry.space_group_name_H-M   'P 1'
#
loop_
_entity.id
_entity.type
_entity.pdbx_description
1 polymer ?
#
loop_
_entity_poly.entity_id
_entity_poly.type
_entity_poly.pdbx_seq_one_letter_code
_entity_poly.pdbx_strand_id
1 'polypeptide(L)' 'MKTISKDIKVKVQQATESVLEINKEVDLCAIKNTLEKEHKIKFFNDSVLGNLIREALDNIVYIYC' A
#
# COMPACT_ATOMS: atom_id res chain seq x y z
N MET A 1 3.48 -20.05 4.50
CA MET A 1 3.32 -18.68 3.98
C MET A 1 4.64 -18.24 3.38
N LYS A 2 4.68 -17.66 2.17
CA LYS A 2 5.90 -16.98 1.71
C LYS A 2 6.08 -15.74 2.59
N THR A 3 7.25 -15.60 3.21
CA THR A 3 7.57 -14.41 4.01
C THR A 3 7.60 -13.20 3.09
N ILE A 4 6.74 -12.22 3.37
CA ILE A 4 6.75 -10.96 2.62
C ILE A 4 8.00 -10.19 3.05
N SER A 5 8.83 -9.84 2.07
CA SER A 5 10.05 -9.08 2.31
C SER A 5 9.72 -7.71 2.92
N LYS A 6 10.60 -7.21 3.79
CA LYS A 6 10.49 -5.84 4.35
C LYS A 6 10.41 -4.78 3.24
N ASP A 7 11.12 -4.98 2.13
CA ASP A 7 11.07 -4.11 0.96
C ASP A 7 9.65 -3.96 0.39
N ILE A 8 8.91 -5.07 0.32
CA ILE A 8 7.52 -5.06 -0.16
C ILE A 8 6.62 -4.29 0.80
N LYS A 9 6.83 -4.45 2.12
CA LYS A 9 6.06 -3.69 3.13
C LYS A 9 6.28 -2.19 3.00
N VAL A 10 7.54 -1.76 2.83
CA VAL A 10 7.89 -0.35 2.62
C VAL A 10 7.22 0.21 1.38
N LYS A 11 7.25 -0.52 0.25
CA LYS A 11 6.61 -0.08 -0.99
C LYS A 11 5.08 -0.02 -0.88
N VAL A 12 4.45 -0.95 -0.15
CA VAL A 12 3.01 -0.88 0.14
C VAL A 12 2.68 0.34 1.00
N GLN A 13 3.52 0.65 1.99
CA GLN A 13 3.34 1.86 2.78
C GLN A 13 3.44 3.12 1.92
N GLN A 14 4.50 3.26 1.11
CA GLN A 14 4.68 4.41 0.20
C GLN A 14 3.51 4.58 -0.77
N ALA A 15 3.02 3.47 -1.35
CA ALA A 15 1.87 3.52 -2.24
C ALA A 15 0.57 3.91 -1.50
N THR A 16 0.42 3.47 -0.25
CA THR A 16 -0.73 3.83 0.60
C THR A 16 -0.71 5.31 0.96
N GLU A 17 0.46 5.85 1.34
CA GLU A 17 0.66 7.27 1.64
C GLU A 17 0.35 8.13 0.40
N SER A 18 0.92 7.79 -0.76
CA SER A 18 0.69 8.51 -2.02
C SER A 18 -0.80 8.56 -2.40
N VAL A 19 -1.51 7.44 -2.29
CA VAL A 19 -2.95 7.40 -2.59
C VAL A 19 -3.75 8.21 -1.58
N LEU A 20 -3.42 8.13 -0.29
CA LEU A 20 -4.07 8.92 0.74
C LEU A 20 -3.86 10.42 0.54
N GLU A 21 -2.67 10.85 0.12
CA GLU A 21 -2.37 12.26 -0.13
C GLU A 21 -3.16 12.81 -1.33
N ILE A 22 -3.35 12.00 -2.39
CA ILE A 22 -4.04 12.41 -3.62
C ILE A 22 -5.56 12.30 -3.46
N ASN A 23 -6.06 11.15 -3.00
CA ASN A 23 -7.48 10.82 -3.00
C ASN A 23 -8.16 11.19 -1.68
N LYS A 24 -7.40 11.44 -0.61
CA LYS A 24 -7.90 11.65 0.77
C LYS A 24 -8.68 10.46 1.34
N GLU A 25 -8.61 9.31 0.69
CA GLU A 25 -9.24 8.06 1.10
C GLU A 25 -8.37 6.86 0.72
N VAL A 26 -8.57 5.74 1.42
CA VAL A 26 -7.88 4.47 1.11
C VAL A 26 -8.60 3.79 -0.05
N ASP A 27 -8.01 3.88 -1.24
CA ASP A 27 -8.49 3.17 -2.43
C ASP A 27 -7.54 2.00 -2.79
N LEU A 28 -8.03 0.78 -2.61
CA LEU A 28 -7.27 -0.44 -2.89
C LEU A 28 -6.93 -0.61 -4.38
N CYS A 29 -7.79 -0.15 -5.28
CA CYS A 29 -7.53 -0.16 -6.72
C CYS A 29 -6.44 0.83 -7.08
N ALA A 30 -6.51 2.05 -6.53
CA ALA A 30 -5.46 3.06 -6.71
C ALA A 30 -4.11 2.57 -6.16
N ILE A 31 -4.09 1.98 -4.95
CA ILE A 31 -2.87 1.44 -4.33
C ILE A 31 -2.25 0.33 -5.20
N LYS A 32 -3.08 -0.59 -5.71
CA LYS A 32 -2.62 -1.62 -6.67
C LYS A 32 -2.00 -1.01 -7.93
N ASN A 33 -2.65 0.01 -8.49
CA ASN A 33 -2.17 0.69 -9.68
C ASN A 33 -0.83 1.39 -9.42
N THR A 34 -0.68 2.07 -8.28
CA THR A 34 0.58 2.71 -7.87
C THR A 34 1.69 1.67 -7.70
N LEU A 35 1.41 0.56 -7.02
CA LEU A 35 2.36 -0.55 -6.85
C LEU A 35 2.81 -1.15 -8.20
N GLU A 36 1.90 -1.33 -9.15
CA GLU A 36 2.24 -1.89 -10.46
C GLU A 36 3.01 -0.89 -11.33
N LYS A 37 2.60 0.38 -11.35
CA LYS A 37 3.21 1.41 -12.21
C LYS A 37 4.59 1.83 -11.71
N GLU A 38 4.68 2.19 -10.43
CA GLU A 38 5.87 2.82 -9.84
C GLU A 38 6.86 1.79 -9.29
N HIS A 39 6.36 0.70 -8.70
CA HIS A 39 7.21 -0.28 -8.02
C HIS A 39 7.37 -1.61 -8.78
N LYS A 40 6.65 -1.79 -9.91
CA LYS A 40 6.61 -3.04 -10.69
C LYS A 40 6.20 -4.26 -9.84
N ILE A 41 5.35 -4.05 -8.84
CA ILE A 41 4.85 -5.09 -7.95
C ILE A 41 3.38 -5.36 -8.27
N LYS A 42 3.04 -6.64 -8.38
CA LYS A 42 1.67 -7.09 -8.61
C LYS A 42 1.20 -7.99 -7.47
N PHE A 43 0.09 -7.61 -6.86
CA PHE A 43 -0.60 -8.43 -5.87
C PHE A 43 -1.77 -9.16 -6.54
N PHE A 44 -1.75 -10.49 -6.43
CA PHE A 44 -2.85 -11.35 -6.91
C PHE A 44 -3.80 -11.77 -5.78
N ASN A 45 -3.40 -11.56 -4.52
CA ASN A 45 -4.19 -11.86 -3.35
C ASN A 45 -4.54 -10.57 -2.61
N ASP A 46 -5.80 -10.20 -2.70
CA ASP A 46 -6.31 -8.94 -2.16
C ASP A 46 -6.37 -8.95 -0.64
N SER A 47 -6.60 -10.10 -0.01
CA SER A 47 -6.58 -10.24 1.45
C SER A 47 -5.18 -9.97 2.01
N VAL A 48 -4.14 -10.47 1.33
CA VAL A 48 -2.75 -10.21 1.72
C VAL A 48 -2.40 -8.73 1.57
N LEU A 49 -2.78 -8.12 0.45
CA LEU A 49 -2.57 -6.69 0.26
C LEU A 49 -3.33 -5.86 1.30
N GLY A 50 -4.59 -6.20 1.59
CA GLY A 50 -5.39 -5.53 2.61
C GLY A 50 -4.76 -5.58 3.99
N ASN A 51 -4.18 -6.72 4.38
CA ASN A 51 -3.45 -6.83 5.65
C ASN A 51 -2.22 -5.93 5.70
N LEU A 52 -1.48 -5.82 4.59
CA LEU A 52 -0.31 -4.94 4.50
C LEU A 52 -0.69 -3.46 4.49
N ILE A 53 -1.78 -3.09 3.83
CA ILE A 53 -2.32 -1.73 3.86
C ILE A 53 -2.75 -1.39 5.29
N ARG A 54 -3.42 -2.30 5.99
CA ARG A 54 -3.80 -2.09 7.40
C ARG A 54 -2.57 -1.88 8.29
N GLU A 55 -1.55 -2.72 8.12
CA GLU A 55 -0.26 -2.55 8.81
C GLU A 55 0.39 -1.21 8.47
N ALA A 56 0.30 -0.75 7.22
CA ALA A 56 0.80 0.57 6.82
C ALA A 56 0.03 1.70 7.48
N LEU A 57 -1.31 1.64 7.50
CA LEU A 57 -2.17 2.64 8.15
C LEU A 57 -1.92 2.75 9.66
N ASP A 58 -1.67 1.63 10.34
CA ASP A 58 -1.30 1.64 11.76
C ASP A 58 0.05 2.37 12.00
N ASN A 59 0.90 2.47 10.98
CA ASN A 59 2.19 3.20 11.03
C ASN A 59 2.10 4.65 10.50
N ILE A 60 1.06 4.99 9.73
CA ILE A 60 0.83 6.34 9.21
C ILE A 60 0.11 7.15 10.28
N VAL A 61 0.86 7.96 11.02
CA VAL A 61 0.34 8.75 12.15
C VAL A 61 -0.47 9.97 11.67
N TYR A 62 -0.11 10.55 10.52
CA TYR A 62 -0.82 11.68 9.92
C TYR A 62 -0.52 11.76 8.41
N ILE A 63 -1.40 12.42 7.67
CA ILE A 63 -1.19 12.83 6.27
C ILE A 63 -1.54 14.32 6.15
N TYR A 64 -0.92 15.03 5.21
CA TYR A 64 -1.32 16.39 4.89
C TYR A 64 -2.57 16.34 3.99
N CYS A 65 -3.71 16.79 4.52
CA CYS A 65 -4.96 16.94 3.76
C CYS A 65 -5.00 18.28 3.03
#